data_AF-A0A2V9FVQ2-F1
#
_entry.id   AF-A0A2V9FVQ2-F1
#
_cell.length_a   1.000
_cell.length_b   1.000
_cell.length_c   1.000
_cell.angle_alpha   90.00
_cell.angle_beta   90.00
_cell.angle_gamma   90.00
#
_symmetry.space_group_name_H-M   'P 1'
#
loop_
_entity.id
_entity.type
_entity.pdbx_description
1 polymer ?
#
loop_
_entity_poly.entity_id
_entity_poly.type
_entity_poly.pdbx_seq_one_letter_code
_entity_poly.pdbx_strand_id
1 'polypeptide(L)'
;AQALAKFGDQVVALLGGHLGDPASAIDVRRAIPPILASIGTPAAAHALLDNLLERDTTVRFQIISALNKIHQFHPEIELDTQLLETVLAAEIMGHYRSYQILESLRIPGNSDEPVMRALGESIPQELERIFRLLGLLYPHLDLHSVYFGLQSSDVTVYDNALEFLENVLRSQLRGMLVPLLDGKVSPKERAGIAERLVRAKVENREQAVAELVASDDPWLKSCGAYAIGTLGMKSLEAELNRCLEHPDPLLRETARTAKLRLEALAANS
;
A
#
# COMPACT_ATOMS: atom_id res chain seq x y z
N ALA A 1 19.09 -3.36 -16.71
CA ALA A 1 17.82 -4.10 -16.90
C ALA A 1 17.79 -4.91 -18.21
N GLN A 2 17.81 -4.29 -19.40
CA GLN A 2 17.67 -5.02 -20.68
C GLN A 2 18.73 -6.11 -20.94
N ALA A 3 19.96 -5.94 -20.47
CA ALA A 3 21.00 -6.97 -20.61
C ALA A 3 20.74 -8.20 -19.73
N LEU A 4 20.17 -8.02 -18.53
CA LEU A 4 19.88 -9.11 -17.60
C LEU A 4 18.68 -9.96 -18.06
N ALA A 5 17.66 -9.34 -18.64
CA ALA A 5 16.51 -10.06 -19.17
C ALA A 5 16.87 -11.04 -20.30
N LYS A 6 17.95 -10.77 -21.07
CA LYS A 6 18.42 -11.65 -22.16
C LYS A 6 18.96 -13.00 -21.67
N PHE A 7 19.30 -13.13 -20.38
CA PHE A 7 19.73 -14.41 -19.81
C PHE A 7 18.57 -15.34 -19.49
N GLY A 8 17.31 -14.87 -19.57
CA GLY A 8 16.11 -15.68 -19.35
C GLY A 8 16.09 -16.34 -17.97
N ASP A 9 15.64 -17.59 -17.92
CA ASP A 9 15.44 -18.34 -16.66
C ASP A 9 16.73 -18.58 -15.86
N GLN A 10 17.91 -18.46 -16.48
CA GLN A 10 19.19 -18.69 -15.81
C GLN A 10 19.43 -17.73 -14.64
N VAL A 11 18.84 -16.53 -14.68
CA VAL A 11 19.01 -15.51 -13.63
C VAL A 11 17.80 -15.42 -12.70
N VAL A 12 16.68 -16.08 -12.99
CA VAL A 12 15.42 -15.92 -12.25
C VAL A 12 15.57 -16.28 -10.77
N ALA A 13 16.21 -17.41 -10.45
CA ALA A 13 16.40 -17.82 -9.05
C ALA A 13 17.27 -16.83 -8.26
N LEU A 14 18.33 -16.30 -8.88
CA LEU A 14 19.19 -15.28 -8.27
C LEU A 14 18.42 -13.98 -8.03
N LEU A 15 17.65 -13.53 -9.01
CA LEU A 15 16.82 -12.34 -8.91
C LEU A 15 15.73 -12.49 -7.85
N GLY A 16 15.04 -13.63 -7.80
CA GLY A 16 14.05 -13.94 -6.77
C GLY A 16 14.65 -13.94 -5.37
N GLY A 17 15.86 -14.49 -5.21
CA GLY A 17 16.61 -14.46 -3.95
C GLY A 17 16.92 -13.04 -3.47
N HIS A 18 17.40 -12.17 -4.37
CA HIS A 18 17.65 -10.77 -4.02
C HIS A 18 16.38 -9.97 -3.76
N LEU A 19 15.28 -10.29 -4.43
CA LEU A 19 13.98 -9.63 -4.22
C LEU A 19 13.47 -9.87 -2.79
N GLY A 20 13.54 -11.12 -2.33
CA GLY A 20 13.06 -11.53 -1.01
C GLY A 20 14.03 -11.31 0.14
N ASP A 21 15.29 -10.98 -0.14
CA ASP A 21 16.30 -10.72 0.88
C ASP A 21 16.19 -9.28 1.43
N PRO A 22 15.82 -9.08 2.72
CA PRO A 22 15.72 -7.75 3.31
C PRO A 22 17.07 -7.03 3.45
N ALA A 23 18.20 -7.77 3.40
CA ALA A 23 19.53 -7.18 3.44
C ALA A 23 19.98 -6.62 2.07
N SER A 24 19.31 -7.00 0.99
CA SER A 24 19.57 -6.45 -0.33
C SER A 24 19.12 -4.99 -0.42
N ALA A 25 19.93 -4.16 -1.08
CA ALA A 25 19.65 -2.73 -1.19
C ALA A 25 18.28 -2.47 -1.84
N ILE A 26 17.52 -1.51 -1.28
CA ILE A 26 16.14 -1.28 -1.68
C ILE A 26 16.00 -0.93 -3.17
N ASP A 27 16.95 -0.17 -3.73
CA ASP A 27 16.95 0.19 -5.15
C ASP A 27 17.17 -1.02 -6.06
N VAL A 28 17.95 -2.01 -5.60
CA VAL A 28 18.12 -3.28 -6.30
C VAL A 28 16.81 -4.04 -6.30
N ARG A 29 16.19 -4.19 -5.13
CA ARG A 29 14.91 -4.89 -4.97
C ARG A 29 13.80 -4.28 -5.83
N ARG A 30 13.72 -2.94 -5.88
CA ARG A 30 12.76 -2.20 -6.74
C ARG A 30 13.02 -2.42 -8.24
N ALA A 31 14.25 -2.68 -8.65
CA ALA A 31 14.60 -2.87 -10.06
C ALA A 31 14.36 -4.30 -10.57
N ILE A 32 14.15 -5.28 -9.68
CA ILE A 32 14.03 -6.70 -10.04
C ILE A 32 12.69 -7.03 -10.73
N PRO A 33 11.50 -6.62 -10.21
CA PRO A 33 10.23 -7.02 -10.81
C PRO A 33 10.08 -6.65 -12.30
N PRO A 34 10.48 -5.45 -12.76
CA PRO A 34 10.46 -5.13 -14.20
C PRO A 34 11.37 -6.02 -15.06
N ILE A 35 12.48 -6.53 -14.49
CA ILE A 35 13.37 -7.47 -15.18
C ILE A 35 12.68 -8.83 -15.31
N LEU A 36 12.09 -9.34 -14.21
CA LEU A 36 11.33 -10.60 -14.23
C LEU A 36 10.13 -10.52 -15.20
N ALA A 37 9.42 -9.39 -15.23
CA ALA A 37 8.36 -9.15 -16.20
C ALA A 37 8.84 -9.16 -17.66
N SER A 38 10.08 -8.74 -17.90
CA SER A 38 10.69 -8.77 -19.23
C SER A 38 11.16 -10.18 -19.64
N ILE A 39 11.43 -11.05 -18.67
CA ILE A 39 11.73 -12.47 -18.91
C ILE A 39 10.45 -13.23 -19.26
N GLY A 40 9.34 -12.97 -18.54
CA GLY A 40 8.00 -13.38 -18.95
C GLY A 40 7.73 -14.89 -18.91
N THR A 41 8.52 -15.66 -18.16
CA THR A 41 8.36 -17.13 -18.06
C THR A 41 7.57 -17.55 -16.82
N PRO A 42 7.07 -18.80 -16.75
CA PRO A 42 6.46 -19.35 -15.54
C PRO A 42 7.38 -19.24 -14.31
N ALA A 43 8.69 -19.45 -14.49
CA ALA A 43 9.66 -19.30 -13.41
C ALA A 43 9.73 -17.85 -12.89
N ALA A 44 9.70 -16.87 -13.80
CA ALA A 44 9.69 -15.46 -13.43
C ALA A 44 8.39 -15.06 -12.70
N ALA A 45 7.25 -15.58 -13.15
CA ALA A 45 5.96 -15.38 -12.46
C ALA A 45 5.96 -16.00 -11.06
N HIS A 46 6.49 -17.22 -10.91
CA HIS A 46 6.59 -17.89 -9.61
C HIS A 46 7.50 -17.13 -8.64
N ALA A 47 8.67 -16.66 -9.11
CA ALA A 47 9.57 -15.84 -8.30
C ALA A 47 8.92 -14.53 -7.82
N LEU A 48 8.00 -13.95 -8.60
CA LEU A 48 7.20 -12.79 -8.18
C LEU A 48 6.13 -13.17 -7.16
N LEU A 49 5.43 -14.30 -7.36
CA LEU A 49 4.42 -14.81 -6.44
C LEU A 49 5.01 -15.15 -5.06
N ASP A 50 6.18 -15.79 -5.02
CA ASP A 50 6.90 -16.13 -3.78
C ASP A 50 7.21 -14.89 -2.93
N ASN A 51 7.30 -13.72 -3.57
CA ASN A 51 7.59 -12.44 -2.94
C ASN A 51 6.36 -11.52 -2.84
N LEU A 52 5.15 -11.99 -3.17
CA LEU A 52 3.96 -11.15 -3.24
C LEU A 52 3.52 -10.59 -1.86
N LEU A 53 3.90 -11.27 -0.76
CA LEU A 53 3.71 -10.80 0.61
C LEU A 53 4.81 -9.84 1.10
N GLU A 54 5.59 -9.28 0.18
CA GLU A 54 6.62 -8.28 0.46
C GLU A 54 6.09 -7.16 1.35
N ARG A 55 6.84 -6.74 2.37
CA ARG A 55 6.41 -5.71 3.32
C ARG A 55 6.45 -4.30 2.73
N ASP A 56 7.51 -3.97 1.99
CA ASP A 56 7.64 -2.66 1.36
C ASP A 56 6.58 -2.49 0.26
N THR A 57 5.67 -1.54 0.44
CA THR A 57 4.53 -1.31 -0.48
C THR A 57 4.97 -0.88 -1.87
N THR A 58 6.13 -0.22 -2.01
CA THR A 58 6.68 0.16 -3.31
C THR A 58 7.20 -1.07 -4.06
N VAL A 59 7.93 -1.96 -3.38
CA VAL A 59 8.38 -3.22 -3.98
C VAL A 59 7.18 -4.11 -4.31
N ARG A 60 6.21 -4.23 -3.39
CA ARG A 60 4.96 -4.98 -3.61
C ARG A 60 4.20 -4.46 -4.83
N PHE A 61 4.09 -3.14 -5.00
CA PHE A 61 3.48 -2.53 -6.18
C PHE A 61 4.20 -2.94 -7.47
N GLN A 62 5.55 -2.94 -7.47
CA GLN A 62 6.33 -3.38 -8.63
C GLN A 62 6.13 -4.86 -8.92
N ILE A 63 6.02 -5.71 -7.89
CA ILE A 63 5.72 -7.14 -8.03
C ILE A 63 4.35 -7.35 -8.68
N ILE A 64 3.30 -6.72 -8.15
CA ILE A 64 1.94 -6.80 -8.69
C ILE A 64 1.91 -6.31 -10.14
N SER A 65 2.54 -5.17 -10.42
CA SER A 65 2.61 -4.61 -11.77
C SER A 65 3.35 -5.52 -12.75
N ALA A 66 4.42 -6.17 -12.30
CA ALA A 66 5.16 -7.16 -13.07
C ALA A 66 4.28 -8.39 -13.37
N LEU A 67 3.53 -8.90 -12.39
CA LEU A 67 2.57 -9.98 -12.57
C LEU A 67 1.47 -9.61 -13.57
N ASN A 68 0.88 -8.41 -13.47
CA ASN A 68 -0.12 -7.94 -14.45
C ASN A 68 0.46 -7.96 -15.87
N LYS A 69 1.71 -7.49 -16.02
CA LYS A 69 2.37 -7.45 -17.31
C LYS A 69 2.64 -8.84 -17.86
N ILE A 70 3.16 -9.76 -17.05
CA ILE A 70 3.38 -11.15 -17.48
C ILE A 70 2.06 -11.76 -17.92
N HIS A 71 1.01 -11.68 -17.09
CA HIS A 71 -0.28 -12.29 -17.38
C HIS A 71 -0.95 -11.68 -18.62
N GLN A 72 -0.75 -10.39 -18.89
CA GLN A 72 -1.24 -9.74 -20.12
C GLN A 72 -0.61 -10.33 -21.39
N PHE A 73 0.69 -10.62 -21.37
CA PHE A 73 1.42 -11.15 -22.54
C PHE A 73 1.42 -12.68 -22.62
N HIS A 74 1.27 -13.35 -21.47
CA HIS A 74 1.33 -14.79 -21.28
C HIS A 74 0.16 -15.27 -20.41
N PRO A 75 -1.10 -15.17 -20.90
CA PRO A 75 -2.29 -15.57 -20.14
C PRO A 75 -2.34 -17.07 -19.85
N GLU A 76 -1.53 -17.89 -20.54
CA GLU A 76 -1.33 -19.31 -20.28
C GLU A 76 -0.58 -19.61 -18.97
N ILE A 77 0.10 -18.62 -18.39
CA ILE A 77 0.80 -18.79 -17.11
C ILE A 77 -0.23 -18.72 -15.97
N GLU A 78 -0.43 -19.86 -15.32
CA GLU A 78 -1.29 -19.97 -14.15
C GLU A 78 -0.71 -19.23 -12.95
N LEU A 79 -1.57 -18.49 -12.26
CA LEU A 79 -1.23 -17.78 -11.03
C LEU A 79 -1.92 -18.47 -9.84
N ASP A 80 -1.29 -18.39 -8.67
CA ASP A 80 -1.91 -18.87 -7.43
C ASP A 80 -3.04 -17.91 -7.00
N THR A 81 -4.26 -18.27 -7.41
CA THR A 81 -5.49 -17.52 -7.09
C THR A 81 -5.71 -17.38 -5.58
N GLN A 82 -5.37 -18.40 -4.79
CA GLN A 82 -5.61 -18.37 -3.34
C GLN A 82 -4.66 -17.38 -2.65
N LEU A 83 -3.40 -17.35 -3.08
CA LEU A 83 -2.43 -16.36 -2.63
C LEU A 83 -2.86 -14.94 -3.04
N LEU A 84 -3.30 -14.75 -4.30
CA LEU A 84 -3.80 -13.47 -4.79
C LEU A 84 -5.02 -12.98 -4.00
N GLU A 85 -5.99 -13.86 -3.70
CA GLU A 85 -7.15 -13.53 -2.86
C GLU A 85 -6.72 -13.12 -1.44
N THR A 86 -5.72 -13.80 -0.87
CA THR A 86 -5.16 -13.48 0.46
C THR A 86 -4.51 -12.10 0.48
N VAL A 87 -3.69 -11.80 -0.53
CA VAL A 87 -3.01 -10.50 -0.67
C VAL A 87 -4.03 -9.39 -0.92
N LEU A 88 -5.04 -9.63 -1.76
CA LEU A 88 -6.14 -8.69 -1.99
C LEU A 88 -6.88 -8.37 -0.69
N ALA A 89 -7.21 -9.39 0.11
CA ALA A 89 -7.84 -9.17 1.40
C ALA A 89 -6.95 -8.31 2.31
N ALA A 90 -5.64 -8.58 2.37
CA ALA A 90 -4.70 -7.79 3.15
C ALA A 90 -4.63 -6.32 2.68
N GLU A 91 -4.61 -6.05 1.36
CA GLU A 91 -4.62 -4.67 0.83
C GLU A 91 -5.92 -3.94 1.16
N ILE A 92 -7.08 -4.59 1.06
CA ILE A 92 -8.37 -3.99 1.46
C ILE A 92 -8.37 -3.65 2.95
N MET A 93 -7.86 -4.54 3.79
CA MET A 93 -7.74 -4.31 5.23
C MET A 93 -6.79 -3.16 5.56
N GLY A 94 -5.65 -3.07 4.86
CA GLY A 94 -4.72 -1.95 4.95
C GLY A 94 -5.39 -0.61 4.59
N HIS A 95 -6.17 -0.60 3.51
CA HIS A 95 -6.89 0.61 3.08
C HIS A 95 -7.94 1.08 4.09
N TYR A 96 -8.69 0.15 4.68
CA TYR A 96 -9.59 0.44 5.80
C TYR A 96 -8.84 1.02 7.01
N ARG A 97 -7.65 0.48 7.32
CA ARG A 97 -6.81 0.98 8.40
C ARG A 97 -6.36 2.42 8.16
N SER A 98 -6.00 2.78 6.92
CA SER A 98 -5.66 4.16 6.55
C SER A 98 -6.82 5.14 6.83
N TYR A 99 -8.08 4.75 6.56
CA TYR A 99 -9.25 5.57 6.94
C TYR A 99 -9.44 5.72 8.46
N GLN A 100 -9.16 4.69 9.25
CA GLN A 100 -9.22 4.81 10.72
C GLN A 100 -8.17 5.81 11.22
N ILE A 101 -6.94 5.71 10.71
CA ILE A 101 -5.85 6.62 11.09
C ILE A 101 -6.20 8.06 10.68
N LEU A 102 -6.71 8.28 9.45
CA LEU A 102 -7.18 9.59 8.99
C LEU A 102 -8.22 10.19 9.92
N GLU A 103 -9.27 9.41 10.27
CA GLU A 103 -10.33 9.92 11.16
C GLU A 103 -9.81 10.19 12.57
N SER A 104 -8.89 9.37 13.11
CA SER A 104 -8.30 9.59 14.43
C SER A 104 -7.36 10.80 14.49
N LEU A 105 -6.70 11.15 13.39
CA LEU A 105 -5.83 12.32 13.30
C LEU A 105 -6.60 13.61 13.02
N ARG A 106 -7.82 13.52 12.50
CA ARG A 106 -8.63 14.66 12.09
C ARG A 106 -8.90 15.62 13.24
N ILE A 107 -8.56 16.89 13.04
CA ILE A 107 -8.97 18.00 13.92
C ILE A 107 -10.12 18.77 13.25
N PRO A 108 -11.28 18.93 13.91
CA PRO A 108 -12.36 19.75 13.38
C PRO A 108 -11.88 21.18 13.08
N GLY A 109 -12.06 21.64 11.83
CA GLY A 109 -11.69 22.99 11.41
C GLY A 109 -10.24 23.18 10.96
N ASN A 110 -9.40 22.13 10.96
CA ASN A 110 -8.04 22.19 10.43
C ASN A 110 -7.76 21.01 9.49
N SER A 111 -8.16 21.16 8.23
CA SER A 111 -8.01 20.14 7.17
C SER A 111 -6.59 20.06 6.59
N ASP A 112 -5.73 21.03 6.88
CA ASP A 112 -4.47 21.25 6.16
C ASP A 112 -3.24 20.73 6.92
N GLU A 113 -3.45 19.84 7.90
CA GLU A 113 -2.34 19.24 8.64
C GLU A 113 -1.47 18.40 7.67
N PRO A 114 -0.15 18.66 7.54
CA PRO A 114 0.69 18.00 6.54
C PRO A 114 0.66 16.46 6.57
N VAL A 115 0.45 15.88 7.75
CA VAL A 115 0.32 14.43 7.95
C VAL A 115 -0.97 13.89 7.31
N MET A 116 -2.08 14.62 7.43
CA MET A 116 -3.36 14.25 6.80
C MET A 116 -3.27 14.30 5.28
N ARG A 117 -2.62 15.34 4.73
CA ARG A 117 -2.38 15.44 3.29
C ARG A 117 -1.51 14.30 2.78
N ALA A 118 -0.39 14.03 3.45
CA ALA A 118 0.51 12.95 3.05
C ALA A 118 -0.16 11.57 3.15
N LEU A 119 -0.99 11.32 4.16
CA LEU A 119 -1.79 10.09 4.24
C LEU A 119 -2.85 10.03 3.13
N GLY A 120 -3.47 11.16 2.78
CA GLY A 120 -4.35 11.26 1.61
C GLY A 120 -3.67 10.92 0.29
N GLU A 121 -2.36 11.12 0.17
CA GLU A 121 -1.56 10.76 -1.01
C GLU A 121 -1.27 9.24 -1.12
N SER A 122 -1.37 8.47 -0.03
CA SER A 122 -1.20 7.00 -0.07
C SER A 122 -2.47 6.28 -0.51
N ILE A 123 -3.65 6.82 -0.18
CA ILE A 123 -4.97 6.23 -0.48
C ILE A 123 -5.10 5.84 -1.97
N PRO A 124 -4.79 6.71 -2.96
CA PRO A 124 -4.85 6.31 -4.37
C PRO A 124 -3.92 5.15 -4.73
N GLN A 125 -2.73 5.08 -4.13
CA GLN A 125 -1.74 4.03 -4.42
C GLN A 125 -2.16 2.68 -3.82
N GLU A 126 -2.73 2.70 -2.62
CA GLU A 126 -3.37 1.54 -1.99
C GLU A 126 -4.53 1.02 -2.86
N LEU A 127 -5.39 1.93 -3.33
CA LEU A 127 -6.51 1.58 -4.18
C LEU A 127 -6.04 1.00 -5.53
N GLU A 128 -5.00 1.58 -6.13
CA GLU A 128 -4.44 1.06 -7.38
C GLU A 128 -3.93 -0.39 -7.20
N ARG A 129 -3.27 -0.72 -6.08
CA ARG A 129 -2.84 -2.10 -5.80
C ARG A 129 -4.03 -3.05 -5.70
N ILE A 130 -5.11 -2.65 -5.03
CA ILE A 130 -6.36 -3.42 -4.97
C ILE A 130 -6.88 -3.70 -6.38
N PHE A 131 -6.99 -2.68 -7.23
CA PHE A 131 -7.50 -2.85 -8.60
C PHE A 131 -6.59 -3.70 -9.50
N ARG A 132 -5.28 -3.59 -9.33
CA ARG A 132 -4.31 -4.43 -10.04
C ARG A 132 -4.43 -5.91 -9.65
N LEU A 133 -4.63 -6.21 -8.37
CA LEU A 133 -4.88 -7.56 -7.88
C LEU A 133 -6.21 -8.11 -8.37
N LEU A 134 -7.27 -7.27 -8.37
CA LEU A 134 -8.54 -7.65 -9.00
C LEU A 134 -8.35 -7.97 -10.49
N GLY A 135 -7.51 -7.21 -11.20
CA GLY A 135 -7.17 -7.47 -12.60
C GLY A 135 -6.49 -8.82 -12.85
N LEU A 136 -5.74 -9.34 -11.86
CA LEU A 136 -5.17 -10.70 -11.91
C LEU A 136 -6.21 -11.78 -11.62
N LEU A 137 -7.15 -11.52 -10.72
CA LEU A 137 -8.19 -12.47 -10.32
C LEU A 137 -9.36 -12.54 -11.32
N TYR A 138 -9.61 -11.46 -12.04
CA TYR A 138 -10.70 -11.33 -13.00
C TYR A 138 -10.18 -10.83 -14.36
N PRO A 139 -9.31 -11.60 -15.05
CA PRO A 139 -8.61 -11.14 -16.25
C PRO A 139 -9.53 -10.88 -17.45
N HIS A 140 -10.77 -11.36 -17.41
CA HIS A 140 -11.78 -11.12 -18.45
C HIS A 140 -12.56 -9.83 -18.26
N LEU A 141 -12.38 -9.13 -17.13
CA LEU A 141 -13.07 -7.87 -16.82
C LEU A 141 -12.14 -6.68 -17.06
N ASP A 142 -12.69 -5.60 -17.63
CA ASP A 142 -11.95 -4.34 -17.79
C ASP A 142 -11.95 -3.52 -16.49
N LEU A 143 -11.24 -4.04 -15.50
CA LEU A 143 -11.12 -3.40 -14.18
C LEU A 143 -10.30 -2.11 -14.20
N HIS A 144 -9.50 -1.91 -15.25
CA HIS A 144 -8.81 -0.65 -15.48
C HIS A 144 -9.83 0.46 -15.76
N SER A 145 -10.75 0.26 -16.70
CA SER A 145 -11.81 1.25 -16.98
C SER A 145 -12.72 1.49 -15.77
N VAL A 146 -13.01 0.46 -14.97
CA VAL A 146 -13.77 0.60 -13.72
C VAL A 146 -13.04 1.48 -12.70
N TYR A 147 -11.73 1.26 -12.52
CA TYR A 147 -10.90 2.10 -11.65
C TYR A 147 -10.96 3.58 -12.05
N PHE A 148 -10.82 3.88 -13.35
CA PHE A 148 -10.96 5.26 -13.85
C PHE A 148 -12.37 5.80 -13.69
N GLY A 149 -13.40 4.96 -13.87
CA GLY A 149 -14.79 5.35 -13.66
C GLY A 149 -15.06 5.80 -12.22
N LEU A 150 -14.48 5.11 -11.24
CA LEU A 150 -14.58 5.46 -9.81
C LEU A 150 -13.81 6.73 -9.42
N GLN A 151 -12.92 7.23 -10.29
CA GLN A 151 -12.22 8.50 -10.12
C GLN A 151 -12.90 9.66 -10.86
N SER A 152 -13.94 9.37 -11.64
CA SER A 152 -14.65 10.37 -12.43
C SER A 152 -15.41 11.35 -11.54
N SER A 153 -15.39 12.63 -11.91
CA SER A 153 -16.28 13.64 -11.33
C SER A 153 -17.72 13.54 -11.88
N ASP A 154 -17.93 12.77 -12.95
CA ASP A 154 -19.26 12.49 -13.50
C ASP A 154 -19.93 11.39 -12.67
N VAL A 155 -21.03 11.76 -11.99
CA VAL A 155 -21.79 10.87 -11.09
C VAL A 155 -22.32 9.64 -11.83
N THR A 156 -22.75 9.77 -13.09
CA THR A 156 -23.25 8.63 -13.85
C THR A 156 -22.13 7.66 -14.20
N VAL A 157 -20.97 8.17 -14.61
CA VAL A 157 -19.78 7.32 -14.87
C VAL A 157 -19.35 6.60 -13.59
N TYR A 158 -19.33 7.32 -12.47
CA TYR A 158 -19.00 6.78 -11.17
C TYR A 158 -19.98 5.69 -10.72
N ASP A 159 -21.29 5.97 -10.75
CA ASP A 159 -22.34 5.04 -10.33
C ASP A 159 -22.33 3.77 -11.20
N ASN A 160 -22.12 3.90 -12.51
CA ASN A 160 -22.00 2.76 -13.41
C ASN A 160 -20.80 1.86 -13.07
N ALA A 161 -19.65 2.45 -12.71
CA ALA A 161 -18.46 1.70 -12.32
C ALA A 161 -18.67 0.96 -10.99
N LEU A 162 -19.34 1.60 -10.03
CA LEU A 162 -19.68 1.00 -8.75
C LEU A 162 -20.71 -0.15 -8.92
N GLU A 163 -21.78 0.07 -9.68
CA GLU A 163 -22.81 -0.93 -9.98
C GLU A 163 -22.20 -2.15 -10.70
N PHE A 164 -21.27 -1.92 -11.64
CA PHE A 164 -20.56 -3.01 -12.29
C PHE A 164 -19.84 -3.89 -11.26
N LEU A 165 -19.10 -3.31 -10.31
CA LEU A 165 -18.43 -4.06 -9.25
C LEU A 165 -19.40 -4.81 -8.35
N GLU A 166 -20.54 -4.21 -7.99
CA GLU A 166 -21.59 -4.86 -7.20
C GLU A 166 -22.13 -6.14 -7.85
N ASN A 167 -22.16 -6.16 -9.19
CA ASN A 167 -22.69 -7.26 -9.98
C ASN A 167 -21.65 -8.35 -10.26
N VAL A 168 -20.37 -8.00 -10.44
CA VAL A 168 -19.32 -8.97 -10.81
C VAL A 168 -18.60 -9.60 -9.62
N LEU A 169 -18.51 -8.90 -8.49
CA LEU A 169 -17.75 -9.38 -7.33
C LEU A 169 -18.52 -10.45 -6.54
N ARG A 170 -17.80 -11.46 -6.06
CA ARG A 170 -18.36 -12.48 -5.15
C ARG A 170 -18.80 -11.83 -3.84
N SER A 171 -19.85 -12.39 -3.21
CA SER A 171 -20.51 -11.83 -2.03
C SER A 171 -19.55 -11.35 -0.92
N GLN A 172 -18.55 -12.15 -0.56
CA GLN A 172 -17.58 -11.81 0.47
C GLN A 172 -16.72 -10.59 0.11
N LEU A 173 -16.14 -10.58 -1.10
CA LEU A 173 -15.31 -9.49 -1.59
C LEU A 173 -16.13 -8.22 -1.83
N ARG A 174 -17.34 -8.36 -2.37
CA ARG A 174 -18.29 -7.28 -2.55
C ARG A 174 -18.62 -6.57 -1.23
N GLY A 175 -18.90 -7.34 -0.18
CA GLY A 175 -19.23 -6.79 1.14
C GLY A 175 -18.09 -6.02 1.80
N MET A 176 -16.84 -6.28 1.41
CA MET A 176 -15.66 -5.53 1.88
C MET A 176 -15.30 -4.36 0.97
N LEU A 177 -15.39 -4.52 -0.35
CA LEU A 177 -14.87 -3.53 -1.28
C LEU A 177 -15.89 -2.44 -1.63
N VAL A 178 -17.16 -2.78 -1.83
CA VAL A 178 -18.18 -1.78 -2.25
C VAL A 178 -18.33 -0.65 -1.24
N PRO A 179 -18.45 -0.89 0.08
CA PRO A 179 -18.56 0.20 1.05
C PRO A 179 -17.32 1.08 1.14
N LEU A 180 -16.17 0.56 0.72
CA LEU A 180 -14.91 1.29 0.68
C LEU A 180 -14.86 2.27 -0.50
N LEU A 181 -15.49 1.89 -1.62
CA LEU A 181 -15.52 2.65 -2.85
C LEU A 181 -16.66 3.66 -2.87
N ASP A 182 -17.82 3.31 -2.33
CA ASP A 182 -19.06 4.10 -2.38
C ASP A 182 -18.86 5.50 -1.76
N GLY A 183 -19.00 6.53 -2.59
CA GLY A 183 -18.85 7.94 -2.24
C GLY A 183 -19.93 8.46 -1.31
N LYS A 184 -21.03 7.72 -1.14
CA LYS A 184 -22.08 8.00 -0.15
C LYS A 184 -21.65 7.57 1.26
N VAL A 185 -20.68 6.66 1.38
CA VAL A 185 -20.13 6.23 2.67
C VAL A 185 -19.07 7.23 3.12
N SER A 186 -19.35 7.93 4.21
CA SER A 186 -18.44 8.92 4.78
C SER A 186 -17.15 8.29 5.33
N PRO A 187 -16.04 9.05 5.44
CA PRO A 187 -14.80 8.55 6.06
C PRO A 187 -15.01 7.96 7.46
N LYS A 188 -15.91 8.56 8.25
CA LYS A 188 -16.29 8.07 9.58
C LYS A 188 -17.00 6.73 9.53
N GLU A 189 -17.91 6.52 8.58
CA GLU A 189 -18.57 5.24 8.37
C GLU A 189 -17.57 4.17 7.90
N ARG A 190 -16.64 4.52 6.99
CA ARG A 190 -15.54 3.62 6.58
C ARG A 190 -14.67 3.22 7.77
N ALA A 191 -14.32 4.16 8.65
CA ALA A 191 -13.59 3.86 9.88
C ALA A 191 -14.37 2.91 10.81
N GLY A 192 -15.69 3.08 10.92
CA GLY A 192 -16.56 2.16 11.68
C GLY A 192 -16.74 0.78 11.04
N ILE A 193 -16.60 0.65 9.71
CA ILE A 193 -16.53 -0.64 9.01
C ILE A 193 -15.17 -1.29 9.30
N ALA A 194 -14.09 -0.53 9.21
CA ALA A 194 -12.74 -0.99 9.53
C ALA A 194 -12.64 -1.55 10.94
N GLU A 195 -13.27 -0.91 11.95
CA GLU A 195 -13.28 -1.44 13.33
C GLU A 195 -13.87 -2.85 13.41
N ARG A 196 -14.95 -3.11 12.65
CA ARG A 196 -15.62 -4.41 12.61
C ARG A 196 -14.79 -5.47 11.88
N LEU A 197 -14.13 -5.09 10.79
CA LEU A 197 -13.32 -5.99 9.97
C LEU A 197 -11.97 -6.31 10.63
N VAL A 198 -11.26 -5.28 11.12
CA VAL A 198 -9.89 -5.39 11.66
C VAL A 198 -9.91 -5.82 13.13
N ARG A 199 -11.06 -5.68 13.83
CA ARG A 199 -11.19 -5.90 15.28
C ARG A 199 -10.19 -5.11 16.12
N ALA A 200 -9.70 -4.00 15.57
CA ALA A 200 -8.77 -3.08 16.23
C ALA A 200 -9.27 -1.66 16.04
N LYS A 201 -9.26 -0.89 17.13
CA LYS A 201 -9.64 0.52 17.15
C LYS A 201 -8.40 1.39 17.31
N VAL A 202 -8.38 2.51 16.60
CA VAL A 202 -7.44 3.61 16.89
C VAL A 202 -8.17 4.59 17.80
N GLU A 203 -7.83 4.58 19.08
CA GLU A 203 -8.58 5.28 20.13
C GLU A 203 -8.25 6.76 20.19
N ASN A 204 -7.01 7.14 19.83
CA ASN A 204 -6.52 8.50 19.96
C ASN A 204 -5.41 8.82 18.95
N ARG A 205 -5.03 10.11 18.89
CA ARG A 205 -4.01 10.62 17.95
C ARG A 205 -2.64 9.98 18.15
N GLU A 206 -2.24 9.73 19.39
CA GLU A 206 -0.95 9.13 19.70
C GLU A 206 -0.86 7.69 19.17
N GLN A 207 -1.92 6.90 19.38
CA GLN A 207 -2.03 5.57 18.79
C GLN A 207 -2.03 5.64 17.25
N ALA A 208 -2.74 6.60 16.65
CA ALA A 208 -2.73 6.77 15.19
C ALA A 208 -1.32 7.05 14.65
N VAL A 209 -0.54 7.88 15.34
CA VAL A 209 0.86 8.16 14.98
C VAL A 209 1.77 6.95 15.22
N ALA A 210 1.55 6.20 16.30
CA ALA A 210 2.26 4.96 16.58
C ALA A 210 2.04 3.91 15.47
N GLU A 211 0.82 3.80 14.96
CA GLU A 211 0.47 2.91 13.85
C GLU A 211 1.13 3.34 12.54
N LEU A 212 1.18 4.65 12.26
CA LEU A 212 1.88 5.18 11.09
C LEU A 212 3.38 4.84 11.13
N VAL A 213 4.06 5.13 12.23
CA VAL A 213 5.51 4.87 12.35
C VAL A 213 5.83 3.37 12.42
N ALA A 214 4.86 2.53 12.79
CA ALA A 214 4.98 1.07 12.75
C ALA A 214 4.68 0.46 11.37
N SER A 215 4.08 1.22 10.44
CA SER A 215 3.66 0.73 9.12
C SER A 215 4.80 0.13 8.31
N ASP A 216 4.54 -0.89 7.52
CA ASP A 216 5.51 -1.42 6.56
C ASP A 216 5.63 -0.54 5.30
N ASP A 217 4.69 0.40 5.09
CA ASP A 217 4.77 1.39 4.03
C ASP A 217 5.79 2.49 4.40
N PRO A 218 6.90 2.65 3.63
CA PRO A 218 7.93 3.65 3.93
C PRO A 218 7.41 5.10 3.97
N TRP A 219 6.40 5.41 3.14
CA TRP A 219 5.76 6.72 3.12
C TRP A 219 4.96 6.94 4.39
N LEU A 220 4.10 6.00 4.78
CA LEU A 220 3.32 6.11 6.02
C LEU A 220 4.22 6.15 7.26
N LYS A 221 5.30 5.37 7.26
CA LYS A 221 6.32 5.40 8.31
C LYS A 221 6.95 6.78 8.44
N SER A 222 7.25 7.44 7.32
CA SER A 222 7.77 8.80 7.28
C SER A 222 6.74 9.82 7.77
N CYS A 223 5.46 9.66 7.40
CA CYS A 223 4.36 10.46 7.94
C CYS A 223 4.26 10.34 9.47
N GLY A 224 4.37 9.13 10.01
CA GLY A 224 4.40 8.88 11.45
C GLY A 224 5.58 9.55 12.13
N ALA A 225 6.80 9.36 11.61
CA ALA A 225 8.00 10.00 12.13
C ALA A 225 7.89 11.54 12.14
N TYR A 226 7.39 12.12 11.04
CA TYR A 226 7.13 13.55 10.95
C TYR A 226 6.09 14.03 11.98
N ALA A 227 5.01 13.26 12.16
CA ALA A 227 3.93 13.56 13.10
C ALA A 227 4.44 13.57 14.55
N ILE A 228 5.29 12.62 14.94
CA ILE A 228 5.90 12.56 16.28
C ILE A 228 6.58 13.89 16.61
N GLY A 229 7.46 14.37 15.72
CA GLY A 229 8.20 15.61 15.95
C GLY A 229 7.32 16.86 15.89
N THR A 230 6.32 16.89 15.02
CA THR A 230 5.41 18.04 14.86
C THR A 230 4.43 18.17 16.02
N LEU A 231 3.96 17.05 16.56
CA LEU A 231 2.99 17.00 17.65
C LEU A 231 3.64 16.92 19.04
N GLY A 232 4.97 16.85 19.12
CA GLY A 232 5.68 16.80 20.40
C GLY A 232 5.51 15.48 21.17
N MET A 233 5.26 14.37 20.47
CA MET A 233 4.94 13.07 21.10
C MET A 233 6.20 12.37 21.65
N LYS A 234 6.69 12.83 22.81
CA LYS A 234 7.89 12.29 23.46
C LYS A 234 7.80 10.80 23.80
N SER A 235 6.61 10.30 24.09
CA SER A 235 6.34 8.88 24.34
C SER A 235 6.74 7.97 23.18
N LEU A 236 6.78 8.50 21.95
CA LEU A 236 7.13 7.78 20.72
C LEU A 236 8.58 8.03 20.25
N GLU A 237 9.44 8.57 21.11
CA GLU A 237 10.84 8.83 20.74
C GLU A 237 11.61 7.54 20.42
N ALA A 238 11.26 6.42 21.07
CA ALA A 238 11.89 5.12 20.81
C ALA A 238 11.68 4.68 19.35
N GLU A 239 10.50 4.94 18.78
CA GLU A 239 10.15 4.65 17.40
C GLU A 239 11.01 5.49 16.44
N LEU A 240 11.20 6.78 16.73
CA LEU A 240 12.11 7.63 15.96
C LEU A 240 13.55 7.09 15.96
N ASN A 241 14.04 6.62 17.10
CA ASN A 241 15.39 6.07 17.20
C ASN A 241 15.57 4.83 16.29
N ARG A 242 14.54 3.99 16.17
CA ARG A 242 14.56 2.85 15.22
C ARG A 242 14.61 3.33 13.77
N CYS A 243 13.96 4.45 13.44
CA CYS A 243 13.96 5.02 12.08
C CYS A 243 15.30 5.63 11.66
N LEU A 244 16.19 6.01 12.58
CA LEU A 244 17.48 6.63 12.27
C LEU A 244 18.43 5.69 11.51
N GLU A 245 18.29 4.38 11.74
CA GLU A 245 19.10 3.33 11.10
C GLU A 245 18.36 2.61 9.96
N HIS A 246 17.20 3.14 9.54
CA HIS A 246 16.38 2.49 8.51
C HIS A 246 17.08 2.51 7.14
N PRO A 247 16.93 1.48 6.27
CA PRO A 247 17.55 1.46 4.94
C PRO A 247 17.10 2.62 4.03
N ASP A 248 15.86 3.10 4.19
CA ASP A 248 15.30 4.22 3.43
C ASP A 248 15.92 5.58 3.84
N PRO A 249 16.60 6.31 2.93
CA PRO A 249 17.22 7.60 3.23
C PRO A 249 16.24 8.71 3.63
N LEU A 250 15.07 8.77 3.01
CA LEU A 250 14.05 9.79 3.29
C LEU A 250 13.53 9.64 4.72
N LEU A 251 13.29 8.39 5.13
CA LEU A 251 12.84 8.11 6.49
C LEU A 251 13.90 8.47 7.54
N ARG A 252 15.18 8.13 7.30
CA ARG A 252 16.27 8.51 8.21
C ARG A 252 16.32 10.02 8.41
N GLU A 253 16.22 10.79 7.33
CA GLU A 253 16.27 12.24 7.38
C GLU A 253 15.05 12.84 8.09
N THR A 254 13.87 12.27 7.83
CA THR A 254 12.63 12.66 8.52
C THR A 254 12.73 12.41 10.03
N ALA A 255 13.27 11.26 10.44
CA ALA A 255 13.47 10.92 11.85
C ALA A 255 14.46 11.86 12.55
N ARG A 256 15.57 12.24 11.91
CA ARG A 256 16.52 13.23 12.45
C ARG A 256 15.85 14.58 12.67
N THR A 257 15.11 15.06 11.67
CA THR A 257 14.38 16.33 11.76
C THR A 257 13.34 16.29 12.88
N ALA A 258 12.61 15.18 13.01
CA ALA A 258 11.62 15.00 14.07
C ALA A 258 12.24 15.03 15.47
N LYS A 259 13.41 14.42 15.67
CA LYS A 259 14.14 14.47 16.95
C LYS A 259 14.56 15.88 17.33
N LEU A 260 15.14 16.64 16.40
CA LEU A 260 15.52 18.04 16.65
C LEU A 260 14.33 18.88 17.09
N ARG A 261 13.14 18.63 16.53
CA ARG A 261 11.90 19.29 16.95
C ARG A 261 11.48 18.89 18.37
N LEU A 262 11.54 17.60 18.72
CA LEU A 262 11.24 17.15 20.08
C LEU A 262 12.17 17.78 21.13
N GLU A 263 13.47 17.84 20.83
CA GLU A 263 14.48 18.46 21.68
C GLU A 263 14.23 19.96 21.86
N ALA A 264 13.93 20.67 20.77
CA ALA A 264 13.60 22.09 20.81
C ALA A 264 12.32 22.38 21.62
N LEU A 265 11.29 21.54 21.50
CA LEU A 265 10.08 21.66 22.31
C LEU A 265 10.36 21.39 23.79
N ALA A 266 11.23 20.41 24.09
CA ALA A 266 11.65 20.11 25.46
C ALA A 266 12.44 21.25 26.11
N ALA A 267 13.26 21.96 25.34
CA ALA A 267 14.04 23.10 25.83
C ALA A 267 13.19 24.36 26.09
N ASN A 268 12.01 24.45 25.48
CA ASN A 268 11.08 25.58 25.59
C ASN A 268 9.91 25.33 26.55
N SER A 269 9.83 24.14 27.16
CA SER A 269 8.80 23.74 28.15
C SER A 269 9.31 23.88 29.57
#